data_AF-A0A6N9ANL5-F1
#
_entry.id   AF-A0A6N9ANL5-F1
#
_cell.length_a   1.000
_cell.length_b   1.000
_cell.length_c   1.000
_cell.angle_alpha   90.00
_cell.angle_beta   90.00
_cell.angle_gamma   90.00
#
_symmetry.space_group_name_H-M   'P 1'
#
loop_
_entity.id
_entity.type
_entity.pdbx_description
1 polymer ?
#
loop_
_entity_poly.entity_id
_entity_poly.type
_entity_poly.pdbx_seq_one_letter_code
_entity_poly.pdbx_strand_id
1 'polypeptide(L)'
;MSSGEGPVIMSGRKLADEMQARLANETAKMRERGVVPGLATILVGDDGPSATYISMKHRACEEIGIRSIHTHLPASTTQEELLQTIGRMNEDPEVDAILVQIPLPDGLDEDEALLSVAPDKDADGLNPINLGRLVIGKPGPLPCTPNGILALLVHYGVPIEGKNVAIVGRGLTIGRPLALLLSLKRPHCNAAVTVLHSAVPDMAAHLREADIIIAAAGSPGLITKDMVKPGAAVVAAGITRKGKKLLSDVDEDVAEVAGWITPRIGGVGPMTVAMLMENTVMAARRRV
;
A
#
# COMPACT_ATOMS: atom_id res chain seq x y z
N MET A 1 -12.59 -1.82 -33.09
CA MET A 1 -11.33 -1.63 -33.83
C MET A 1 -10.21 -1.94 -32.83
N SER A 2 -9.56 -3.09 -33.00
CA SER A 2 -8.39 -3.47 -32.22
C SER A 2 -7.23 -2.59 -32.69
N SER A 3 -6.88 -1.57 -31.91
CA SER A 3 -5.59 -0.91 -32.04
C SER A 3 -4.54 -1.93 -31.62
N GLY A 4 -3.68 -2.35 -32.55
CA GLY A 4 -2.62 -3.35 -32.34
C GLY A 4 -1.48 -2.90 -31.41
N GLU A 5 -1.74 -2.00 -30.46
CA GLU A 5 -0.83 -1.68 -29.37
C GLU A 5 -1.31 -2.45 -28.12
N GLY A 6 -0.38 -3.17 -27.48
CA GLY A 6 -0.65 -3.85 -26.22
C GLY A 6 -1.03 -2.86 -25.10
N PRO A 7 -1.40 -3.37 -23.91
CA PRO A 7 -1.87 -2.55 -22.81
C PRO A 7 -0.78 -1.59 -22.34
N VAL A 8 -1.20 -0.44 -21.81
CA VAL A 8 -0.29 0.45 -21.08
C VAL A 8 0.19 -0.27 -19.82
N ILE A 9 1.50 -0.47 -19.72
CA ILE A 9 2.11 -1.11 -18.55
C ILE A 9 2.25 -0.08 -17.41
N MET A 10 1.46 -0.25 -16.36
CA MET A 10 1.49 0.58 -15.16
C MET A 10 2.68 0.19 -14.26
N SER A 11 3.89 0.60 -14.65
CA SER A 11 5.12 0.36 -13.88
C SER A 11 5.14 1.22 -12.61
N GLY A 12 4.90 0.57 -11.47
CA GLY A 12 5.03 1.22 -10.16
C GLY A 12 6.47 1.38 -9.71
N ARG A 13 7.42 0.62 -10.25
CA ARG A 13 8.85 0.90 -10.06
C ARG A 13 9.22 2.28 -10.60
N LYS A 14 8.84 2.56 -11.86
CA LYS A 14 9.11 3.85 -12.48
C LYS A 14 8.51 5.00 -11.66
N LEU A 15 7.24 4.85 -11.26
CA LEU A 15 6.56 5.86 -10.46
C LEU A 15 7.17 6.01 -9.05
N ALA A 16 7.54 4.91 -8.39
CA ALA A 16 8.20 4.94 -7.10
C ALA A 16 9.53 5.70 -7.16
N ASP A 17 10.34 5.48 -8.20
CA ASP A 17 11.61 6.19 -8.40
C ASP A 17 11.37 7.70 -8.58
N GLU A 18 10.37 8.10 -9.38
CA GLU A 18 9.96 9.50 -9.56
C GLU A 18 9.47 10.14 -8.24
N MET A 19 8.68 9.39 -7.46
CA MET A 19 8.20 9.84 -6.15
C MET A 19 9.34 10.01 -5.16
N GLN A 20 10.28 9.06 -5.09
CA GLN A 20 11.45 9.15 -4.23
C GLN A 20 12.30 10.38 -4.59
N ALA A 21 12.53 10.66 -5.87
CA ALA A 21 13.25 11.86 -6.29
C ALA A 21 12.51 13.16 -5.87
N ARG A 22 11.18 13.20 -5.99
CA ARG A 22 10.38 14.33 -5.49
C ARG A 22 10.51 14.48 -3.97
N LEU A 23 10.37 13.39 -3.22
CA LEU A 23 10.46 13.38 -1.75
C LEU A 23 11.86 13.77 -1.27
N ALA A 24 12.93 13.34 -1.93
CA ALA A 24 14.31 13.72 -1.63
C ALA A 24 14.54 15.24 -1.79
N ASN A 25 13.99 15.84 -2.85
CA ASN A 25 14.05 17.29 -3.04
C ASN A 25 13.26 18.04 -1.96
N GLU A 26 12.18 17.44 -1.47
CA GLU A 26 11.32 18.02 -0.47
C GLU A 26 11.94 17.96 0.93
N THR A 27 12.45 16.80 1.33
CA THR A 27 13.15 16.60 2.61
C THR A 27 14.40 17.46 2.69
N ALA A 28 15.12 17.67 1.58
CA ALA A 28 16.23 18.61 1.51
C ALA A 28 15.80 20.04 1.89
N LYS A 29 14.68 20.53 1.33
CA LYS A 29 14.11 21.84 1.68
C LYS A 29 13.60 21.90 3.12
N MET A 30 13.06 20.81 3.65
CA MET A 30 12.67 20.72 5.05
C MET A 30 13.89 20.82 5.97
N ARG A 31 14.99 20.17 5.60
CA ARG A 31 16.26 20.19 6.35
C ARG A 31 16.87 21.58 6.44
N GLU A 32 16.80 22.36 5.36
CA GLU A 32 17.21 23.78 5.37
C GLU A 32 16.43 24.62 6.40
N ARG A 33 15.21 24.19 6.74
CA ARG A 33 14.36 24.82 7.77
C ARG A 33 14.52 24.17 9.14
N GLY A 34 15.50 23.28 9.31
CA GLY A 34 15.75 22.57 10.57
C GLY A 34 14.83 21.37 10.84
N VAL A 35 14.03 20.93 9.86
CA VAL A 35 13.12 19.79 10.00
C VAL A 35 13.68 18.58 9.27
N VAL A 36 13.93 17.50 10.00
CA VAL A 36 14.29 16.20 9.41
C VAL A 36 13.18 15.21 9.75
N PRO A 37 12.49 14.64 8.73
CA PRO A 37 11.50 13.61 8.98
C PRO A 37 12.13 12.37 9.63
N GLY A 38 11.45 11.77 10.59
CA GLY A 38 11.89 10.54 11.27
C GLY A 38 10.92 9.38 11.08
N LEU A 39 11.43 8.23 10.60
CA LEU A 39 10.70 6.96 10.58
C LEU A 39 11.30 6.01 11.61
N ALA A 40 10.50 5.62 12.59
CA ALA A 40 10.82 4.52 13.50
C ALA A 40 10.25 3.20 12.97
N THR A 41 11.04 2.13 13.08
CA THR A 41 10.67 0.79 12.66
C THR A 41 10.94 -0.22 13.78
N ILE A 42 9.97 -1.09 14.04
CA ILE A 42 10.09 -2.17 15.02
C ILE A 42 10.02 -3.50 14.28
N LEU A 43 11.03 -4.35 14.47
CA LEU A 43 11.05 -5.75 14.05
C LEU A 43 11.14 -6.62 15.30
N VAL A 44 10.28 -7.64 15.41
CA VAL A 44 10.32 -8.61 16.51
C VAL A 44 10.65 -9.99 15.95
N GLY A 45 11.72 -10.61 16.44
CA GLY A 45 12.23 -11.89 15.93
C GLY A 45 13.00 -11.77 14.61
N ASP A 46 13.23 -12.90 13.95
CA ASP A 46 14.18 -13.04 12.83
C ASP A 46 13.52 -13.54 11.53
N ASP A 47 12.25 -13.20 11.30
CA ASP A 47 11.60 -13.55 10.04
C ASP A 47 12.36 -12.95 8.84
N GLY A 48 13.00 -13.81 8.05
CA GLY A 48 13.88 -13.42 6.95
C GLY A 48 13.23 -12.51 5.89
N PRO A 49 11.98 -12.79 5.43
CA PRO A 49 11.21 -11.86 4.61
C PRO A 49 11.03 -10.49 5.25
N SER A 50 10.65 -10.43 6.53
CA SER A 50 10.44 -9.17 7.26
C SER A 50 11.73 -8.36 7.41
N ALA A 51 12.85 -9.01 7.72
CA ALA A 51 14.16 -8.36 7.79
C ALA A 51 14.57 -7.76 6.43
N THR A 52 14.31 -8.49 5.33
CA THR A 52 14.55 -7.98 3.97
C THR A 52 13.71 -6.74 3.69
N TYR A 53 12.41 -6.75 4.01
CA TYR A 53 11.55 -5.58 3.83
C TYR A 53 11.99 -4.37 4.66
N ILE A 54 12.44 -4.60 5.89
CA ILE A 54 12.93 -3.54 6.77
C ILE A 54 14.20 -2.92 6.20
N SER A 55 15.17 -3.72 5.77
CA SER A 55 16.40 -3.20 5.13
C SER A 55 16.10 -2.34 3.89
N MET A 56 15.11 -2.73 3.07
CA MET A 56 14.67 -1.95 1.92
C MET A 56 14.07 -0.59 2.33
N LYS A 57 13.28 -0.55 3.42
CA LYS A 57 12.68 0.68 3.95
C LYS A 57 13.74 1.61 4.53
N HIS A 58 14.73 1.08 5.24
CA HIS A 58 15.88 1.84 5.77
C HIS A 58 16.68 2.49 4.65
N ARG A 59 17.01 1.72 3.62
CA ARG A 59 17.72 2.23 2.45
C ARG A 59 16.92 3.34 1.75
N ALA A 60 15.61 3.17 1.59
CA ALA A 60 14.75 4.20 1.01
C ALA A 60 14.73 5.48 1.86
N CYS A 61 14.76 5.36 3.20
CA CYS A 61 14.87 6.51 4.10
C CYS A 61 16.18 7.27 3.88
N GLU A 62 17.31 6.56 3.83
CA GLU A 62 18.63 7.16 3.60
C GLU A 62 18.70 7.89 2.25
N GLU A 63 18.20 7.25 1.19
CA GLU A 63 18.20 7.80 -0.17
C GLU A 63 17.43 9.13 -0.29
N ILE A 64 16.37 9.30 0.52
CA ILE A 64 15.52 10.50 0.49
C ILE A 64 15.72 11.40 1.72
N GLY A 65 16.73 11.16 2.58
CA GLY A 65 17.05 12.03 3.71
C GLY A 65 16.07 11.99 4.89
N ILE A 66 15.36 10.87 5.07
CA ILE A 66 14.58 10.58 6.29
C ILE A 66 15.54 9.96 7.32
N ARG A 67 15.46 10.42 8.58
CA ARG A 67 16.15 9.78 9.69
C ARG A 67 15.47 8.45 9.99
N SER A 68 16.21 7.36 9.84
CA SER A 68 15.70 6.03 10.16
C SER A 68 16.11 5.59 11.56
N ILE A 69 15.12 5.22 12.37
CA ILE A 69 15.30 4.76 13.75
C ILE A 69 14.84 3.30 13.78
N HIS A 70 15.75 2.37 14.05
CA HIS A 70 15.44 0.95 14.04
C HIS A 70 15.49 0.36 15.45
N THR A 71 14.50 -0.46 15.79
CA THR A 71 14.54 -1.31 16.98
C THR A 71 14.26 -2.74 16.56
N HIS A 72 15.24 -3.60 16.79
CA HIS A 72 15.12 -5.05 16.61
C HIS A 72 15.00 -5.69 17.98
N LEU A 73 13.85 -6.29 18.25
CA LEU A 73 13.52 -6.99 19.48
C LEU A 73 13.62 -8.50 19.27
N PRO A 74 14.06 -9.29 20.28
CA PRO A 74 14.17 -10.74 20.15
C PRO A 74 12.79 -11.40 20.00
N ALA A 75 12.72 -12.60 19.45
CA ALA A 75 11.47 -13.36 19.34
C ALA A 75 10.84 -13.70 20.71
N SER A 76 11.62 -13.63 21.80
CA SER A 76 11.17 -13.83 23.18
C SER A 76 10.54 -12.58 23.82
N THR A 77 10.43 -11.49 23.07
CA THR A 77 9.84 -10.23 23.55
C THR A 77 8.41 -10.45 24.00
N THR A 78 8.08 -9.91 25.17
CA THR A 78 6.72 -9.92 25.71
C THR A 78 5.87 -8.80 25.10
N GLN A 79 4.55 -8.96 25.16
CA GLN A 79 3.61 -7.92 24.72
C GLN A 79 3.87 -6.58 25.44
N GLU A 80 4.14 -6.62 26.75
CA GLU A 80 4.42 -5.42 27.54
C GLU A 80 5.68 -4.69 27.05
N GLU A 81 6.78 -5.41 26.79
CA GLU A 81 8.03 -4.83 26.29
C GLU A 81 7.86 -4.19 24.89
N LEU A 82 7.06 -4.82 24.03
CA LEU A 82 6.72 -4.28 22.71
C LEU A 82 5.92 -2.97 22.86
N LEU A 83 4.86 -2.97 23.68
CA LEU A 83 4.03 -1.78 23.91
C LEU A 83 4.82 -0.64 24.56
N GLN A 84 5.71 -0.94 25.51
CA GLN A 84 6.61 0.07 26.09
C GLN A 84 7.58 0.66 25.05
N THR A 85 8.02 -0.14 24.09
CA THR A 85 8.88 0.32 22.98
C THR A 85 8.10 1.25 22.06
N ILE A 86 6.88 0.88 21.68
CA ILE A 86 5.99 1.72 20.87
C ILE A 86 5.66 3.02 21.61
N GLY A 87 5.36 2.94 22.92
CA GLY A 87 5.10 4.10 23.77
C GLY A 87 6.25 5.11 23.77
N ARG A 88 7.50 4.64 23.92
CA ARG A 88 8.70 5.50 23.84
C ARG A 88 8.81 6.19 22.48
N MET A 89 8.55 5.49 21.38
CA MET A 89 8.58 6.07 20.03
C MET A 89 7.43 7.07 19.78
N ASN A 90 6.26 6.83 20.38
CA ASN A 90 5.14 7.77 20.31
C ASN A 90 5.48 9.10 20.98
N GLU A 91 6.22 9.08 22.08
CA GLU A 91 6.61 10.28 22.84
C GLU A 91 7.85 10.98 22.25
N ASP A 92 8.66 10.27 21.46
CA ASP A 92 9.88 10.83 20.88
C ASP A 92 9.57 11.94 19.85
N PRO A 93 10.01 13.20 20.08
CA PRO A 93 9.76 14.31 19.16
C PRO A 93 10.55 14.19 17.85
N GLU A 94 11.56 13.33 17.78
CA GLU A 94 12.32 13.06 16.55
C GLU A 94 11.67 11.99 15.66
N VAL A 95 10.66 11.27 16.18
CA VAL A 95 9.90 10.25 15.44
C VAL A 95 8.61 10.87 14.91
N ASP A 96 8.49 11.00 13.59
CA ASP A 96 7.27 11.50 12.95
C ASP A 96 6.32 10.36 12.56
N ALA A 97 6.86 9.18 12.27
CA ALA A 97 6.08 8.02 11.88
C ALA A 97 6.68 6.72 12.45
N ILE A 98 5.83 5.74 12.73
CA ILE A 98 6.17 4.44 13.31
C ILE A 98 5.60 3.35 12.42
N LEU A 99 6.42 2.33 12.18
CA LEU A 99 6.02 1.10 11.54
C LEU A 99 6.35 -0.09 12.45
N VAL A 100 5.31 -0.81 12.88
CA VAL A 100 5.45 -2.15 13.47
C VAL A 100 5.43 -3.16 12.33
N GLN A 101 6.54 -3.89 12.14
CA GLN A 101 6.64 -4.87 11.07
C GLN A 101 5.90 -6.15 11.46
N ILE A 102 4.90 -6.51 10.67
CA ILE A 102 4.13 -7.76 10.78
C ILE A 102 4.60 -8.79 9.73
N PRO A 103 4.40 -10.10 9.98
CA PRO A 103 3.76 -10.70 11.16
C PRO A 103 4.65 -10.63 12.41
N LEU A 104 4.03 -10.56 13.59
CA LEU A 104 4.73 -10.71 14.86
C LEU A 104 4.93 -12.21 15.20
N PRO A 105 5.92 -12.56 16.04
CA PRO A 105 6.02 -13.90 16.59
C PRO A 105 4.74 -14.40 17.29
N ASP A 106 4.52 -15.70 17.24
CA ASP A 106 3.36 -16.35 17.88
C ASP A 106 3.24 -15.97 19.36
N GLY A 107 2.02 -15.59 19.78
CA GLY A 107 1.71 -15.21 21.16
C GLY A 107 1.73 -13.70 21.43
N LEU A 108 2.18 -12.88 20.48
CA LEU A 108 1.99 -11.43 20.51
C LEU A 108 0.68 -11.03 19.86
N ASP A 109 0.03 -10.01 20.41
CA ASP A 109 -1.19 -9.44 19.86
C ASP A 109 -0.82 -8.33 18.88
N GLU A 110 -0.91 -8.65 17.59
CA GLU A 110 -0.66 -7.71 16.48
C GLU A 110 -1.62 -6.52 16.50
N ASP A 111 -2.90 -6.76 16.82
CA ASP A 111 -3.92 -5.72 16.82
C ASP A 111 -3.64 -4.73 17.95
N GLU A 112 -3.31 -5.22 19.15
CA GLU A 112 -2.93 -4.37 20.28
C GLU A 112 -1.66 -3.56 19.98
N ALA A 113 -0.64 -4.19 19.37
CA ALA A 113 0.58 -3.49 18.97
C ALA A 113 0.29 -2.38 17.95
N LEU A 114 -0.46 -2.67 16.89
CA LEU A 114 -0.83 -1.69 15.86
C LEU A 114 -1.71 -0.56 16.42
N LEU A 115 -2.63 -0.87 17.34
CA LEU A 115 -3.50 0.10 18.02
C LEU A 115 -2.73 1.04 18.96
N SER A 116 -1.62 0.58 19.52
CA SER A 116 -0.79 1.38 20.41
C SER A 116 0.03 2.46 19.69
N VAL A 117 0.20 2.37 18.37
CA VAL A 117 0.82 3.42 17.56
C VAL A 117 -0.10 4.65 17.52
N ALA A 118 0.41 5.83 17.87
CA ALA A 118 -0.36 7.06 17.80
C ALA A 118 -0.89 7.29 16.37
N PRO A 119 -2.18 7.59 16.16
CA PRO A 119 -2.76 7.68 14.81
C PRO A 119 -2.05 8.68 13.90
N ASP A 120 -1.54 9.77 14.44
CA ASP A 120 -0.84 10.78 13.64
C ASP A 120 0.61 10.38 13.28
N LYS A 121 1.15 9.36 13.96
CA LYS A 121 2.44 8.72 13.68
C LYS A 121 2.30 7.36 12.98
N ASP A 122 1.10 6.92 12.63
CA ASP A 122 0.91 5.66 11.92
C ASP A 122 1.40 5.77 10.47
N ALA A 123 2.58 5.20 10.20
CA ALA A 123 3.23 5.28 8.90
C ALA A 123 2.46 4.49 7.83
N ASP A 124 1.81 3.39 8.22
CA ASP A 124 1.17 2.47 7.27
C ASP A 124 -0.28 2.84 6.97
N GLY A 125 -0.88 3.73 7.77
CA GLY A 125 -2.24 4.23 7.61
C GLY A 125 -3.32 3.21 8.00
N LEU A 126 -2.95 2.18 8.76
CA LEU A 126 -3.83 1.06 9.14
C LEU A 126 -4.40 1.18 10.55
N ASN A 127 -4.00 2.18 11.33
CA ASN A 127 -4.59 2.43 12.63
C ASN A 127 -6.12 2.62 12.47
N PRO A 128 -6.95 1.97 13.29
CA PRO A 128 -8.41 2.08 13.20
C PRO A 128 -8.96 3.51 13.27
N ILE A 129 -8.27 4.44 13.95
CA ILE A 129 -8.63 5.86 13.93
C ILE A 129 -8.41 6.47 12.54
N ASN A 130 -7.33 6.12 11.85
CA ASN A 130 -7.07 6.57 10.47
C ASN A 130 -8.00 5.93 9.46
N LEU A 131 -8.32 4.65 9.61
CA LEU A 131 -9.36 4.00 8.81
C LEU A 131 -10.74 4.63 9.09
N GLY A 132 -11.03 4.98 10.34
CA GLY A 132 -12.22 5.76 10.70
C GLY A 132 -12.24 7.12 10.03
N ARG A 133 -11.13 7.87 10.07
CA ARG A 133 -10.95 9.15 9.35
C ARG A 133 -11.19 8.97 7.85
N LEU A 134 -10.67 7.90 7.24
CA LEU A 134 -10.91 7.56 5.85
C LEU A 134 -12.41 7.35 5.56
N VAL A 135 -13.12 6.59 6.39
CA VAL A 135 -14.58 6.36 6.25
C VAL A 135 -15.36 7.68 6.24
N ILE A 136 -15.03 8.61 7.13
CA ILE A 136 -15.73 9.89 7.24
C ILE A 136 -15.13 11.00 6.35
N GLY A 137 -14.17 10.66 5.48
CA GLY A 137 -13.54 11.62 4.56
C GLY A 137 -12.70 12.70 5.24
N LYS A 138 -12.13 12.43 6.43
CA LYS A 138 -11.24 13.35 7.16
C LYS A 138 -9.77 13.12 6.80
N PRO A 139 -8.93 14.17 6.90
CA PRO A 139 -7.49 14.02 6.71
C PRO A 139 -6.87 13.04 7.72
N GLY A 140 -5.88 12.28 7.25
CA GLY A 140 -5.09 11.33 8.03
C GLY A 140 -4.09 10.61 7.12
N PRO A 141 -3.12 9.85 7.66
CA PRO A 141 -2.37 8.87 6.90
C PRO A 141 -3.30 7.93 6.14
N LEU A 142 -2.98 7.64 4.88
CA LEU A 142 -3.74 6.71 4.06
C LEU A 142 -3.03 5.35 4.02
N PRO A 143 -3.78 4.23 3.97
CA PRO A 143 -3.22 2.90 3.76
C PRO A 143 -2.26 2.86 2.56
N CYS A 144 -1.01 2.47 2.79
CA CYS A 144 0.06 2.61 1.80
C CYS A 144 -0.26 1.93 0.46
N THR A 145 -0.71 0.66 0.50
CA THR A 145 -0.99 -0.10 -0.73
C THR A 145 -2.19 0.47 -1.49
N PRO A 146 -3.36 0.73 -0.86
CA PRO A 146 -4.46 1.43 -1.52
C PRO A 146 -4.08 2.78 -2.14
N ASN A 147 -3.34 3.61 -1.42
CA ASN A 147 -2.89 4.90 -1.93
C ASN A 147 -1.90 4.75 -3.10
N GLY A 148 -1.06 3.71 -3.04
CA GLY A 148 -0.13 3.33 -4.11
C GLY A 148 -0.85 2.93 -5.40
N ILE A 149 -1.93 2.15 -5.27
CA ILE A 149 -2.79 1.77 -6.39
C ILE A 149 -3.47 2.99 -6.99
N LEU A 150 -4.03 3.88 -6.15
CA LEU A 150 -4.64 5.13 -6.62
C LEU A 150 -3.62 5.99 -7.39
N ALA A 151 -2.43 6.20 -6.84
CA ALA A 151 -1.38 6.98 -7.49
C ALA A 151 -0.94 6.38 -8.83
N LEU A 152 -0.85 5.05 -8.92
CA LEU A 152 -0.60 4.35 -10.18
C LEU A 152 -1.67 4.65 -11.22
N LEU A 153 -2.95 4.45 -10.89
CA LEU A 153 -4.06 4.68 -11.79
C LEU A 153 -4.06 6.14 -12.29
N VAL A 154 -3.85 7.10 -11.39
CA VAL A 154 -3.78 8.53 -11.72
C VAL A 154 -2.61 8.85 -12.65
N HIS A 155 -1.40 8.38 -12.31
CA HIS A 155 -0.20 8.68 -13.09
C HIS A 155 -0.29 8.16 -14.53
N TYR A 156 -0.86 6.96 -14.71
CA TYR A 156 -1.03 6.34 -16.03
C TYR A 156 -2.33 6.76 -16.75
N GLY A 157 -3.05 7.75 -16.22
CA GLY A 157 -4.22 8.35 -16.87
C GLY A 157 -5.44 7.45 -16.95
N VAL A 158 -5.58 6.49 -16.03
CA VAL A 158 -6.78 5.65 -15.95
C VAL A 158 -7.96 6.51 -15.45
N PRO A 159 -9.09 6.60 -16.18
CA PRO A 159 -10.27 7.30 -15.70
C PRO A 159 -10.87 6.55 -14.50
N ILE A 160 -11.08 7.24 -13.37
CA ILE A 160 -11.63 6.65 -12.13
C ILE A 160 -13.02 7.21 -11.82
N GLU A 161 -13.21 8.52 -11.94
CA GLU A 161 -14.46 9.19 -11.55
C GLU A 161 -15.65 8.67 -12.36
N GLY A 162 -16.70 8.23 -11.65
CA GLY A 162 -17.91 7.66 -12.24
C GLY A 162 -17.73 6.28 -12.89
N LYS A 163 -16.56 5.63 -12.74
CA LYS A 163 -16.30 4.30 -13.30
C LYS A 163 -16.66 3.17 -12.35
N ASN A 164 -16.90 1.99 -12.91
CA ASN A 164 -17.15 0.77 -12.17
C ASN A 164 -15.82 0.10 -11.79
N VAL A 165 -15.54 0.02 -10.49
CA VAL A 165 -14.36 -0.65 -9.95
C VAL A 165 -14.78 -1.94 -9.27
N ALA A 166 -14.22 -3.06 -9.73
CA ALA A 166 -14.34 -4.35 -9.05
C ALA A 166 -13.07 -4.64 -8.26
N ILE A 167 -13.19 -4.84 -6.96
CA ILE A 167 -12.08 -5.21 -6.07
C ILE A 167 -12.27 -6.67 -5.65
N VAL A 168 -11.38 -7.54 -6.08
CA VAL A 168 -11.39 -8.97 -5.73
C VAL A 168 -10.48 -9.19 -4.54
N GLY A 169 -11.08 -9.43 -3.38
CA GLY A 169 -10.38 -9.54 -2.11
C GLY A 169 -10.81 -8.45 -1.13
N ARG A 170 -11.03 -8.84 0.12
CA ARG A 170 -11.54 -7.96 1.20
C ARG A 170 -10.65 -7.97 2.44
N GLY A 171 -9.34 -8.09 2.22
CA GLY A 171 -8.34 -7.99 3.29
C GLY A 171 -8.32 -6.58 3.91
N LEU A 172 -7.77 -6.50 5.13
CA LEU A 172 -7.70 -5.26 5.90
C LEU A 172 -6.69 -4.26 5.33
N THR A 173 -5.68 -4.73 4.59
CA THR A 173 -4.55 -3.91 4.12
C THR A 173 -4.75 -3.35 2.71
N ILE A 174 -5.60 -3.97 1.89
CA ILE A 174 -5.82 -3.58 0.48
C ILE A 174 -7.32 -3.39 0.20
N GLY A 175 -8.08 -4.48 0.13
CA GLY A 175 -9.41 -4.47 -0.48
C GLY A 175 -10.41 -3.53 0.21
N ARG A 176 -10.61 -3.67 1.53
CA ARG A 176 -11.55 -2.83 2.29
C ARG A 176 -11.14 -1.35 2.28
N PRO A 177 -9.91 -0.97 2.64
CA PRO A 177 -9.52 0.44 2.62
C PRO A 177 -9.52 1.04 1.21
N LEU A 178 -9.15 0.28 0.17
CA LEU A 178 -9.21 0.78 -1.20
C LEU A 178 -10.65 1.04 -1.66
N ALA A 179 -11.60 0.20 -1.26
CA ALA A 179 -13.01 0.42 -1.57
C ALA A 179 -13.52 1.73 -0.96
N LEU A 180 -13.15 2.01 0.29
CA LEU A 180 -13.46 3.27 0.96
C LEU A 180 -12.79 4.44 0.24
N LEU A 181 -11.49 4.35 -0.05
CA LEU A 181 -10.72 5.41 -0.71
C LEU A 181 -11.28 5.79 -2.09
N LEU A 182 -11.55 4.82 -2.95
CA LEU A 182 -12.04 5.07 -4.31
C LEU A 182 -13.48 5.58 -4.35
N SER A 183 -14.29 5.28 -3.34
CA SER A 183 -15.68 5.76 -3.25
C SER A 183 -15.81 7.17 -2.67
N LEU A 184 -14.75 7.75 -2.11
CA LEU A 184 -14.79 9.11 -1.59
C LEU A 184 -15.08 10.15 -2.69
N LYS A 185 -15.89 11.14 -2.37
CA LYS A 185 -16.15 12.31 -3.21
C LYS A 185 -14.96 13.28 -3.18
N ARG A 186 -13.88 12.95 -3.90
CA ARG A 186 -12.67 13.76 -4.05
C ARG A 186 -12.06 13.56 -5.46
N PRO A 187 -11.19 14.47 -5.93
CA PRO A 187 -10.51 14.31 -7.21
C PRO A 187 -9.80 12.96 -7.31
N HIS A 188 -9.88 12.34 -8.48
CA HIS A 188 -9.30 11.03 -8.78
C HIS A 188 -9.92 9.84 -8.03
N CYS A 189 -11.03 10.05 -7.31
CA CYS A 189 -11.81 8.98 -6.67
C CYS A 189 -13.22 8.98 -7.26
N ASN A 190 -14.26 9.00 -6.44
CA ASN A 190 -15.66 9.10 -6.85
C ASN A 190 -16.11 7.96 -7.80
N ALA A 191 -15.63 6.74 -7.57
CA ALA A 191 -15.98 5.55 -8.32
C ALA A 191 -17.15 4.77 -7.71
N ALA A 192 -17.87 4.02 -8.53
CA ALA A 192 -18.79 2.99 -8.07
C ALA A 192 -18.00 1.71 -7.78
N VAL A 193 -17.95 1.26 -6.53
CA VAL A 193 -17.08 0.15 -6.11
C VAL A 193 -17.88 -1.08 -5.73
N THR A 194 -17.53 -2.23 -6.30
CA THR A 194 -18.03 -3.55 -5.91
C THR A 194 -16.90 -4.38 -5.31
N VAL A 195 -17.09 -4.85 -4.08
CA VAL A 195 -16.12 -5.72 -3.38
C VAL A 195 -16.54 -7.17 -3.55
N LEU A 196 -15.70 -7.95 -4.21
CA LEU A 196 -15.89 -9.35 -4.54
C LEU A 196 -14.99 -10.22 -3.66
N HIS A 197 -15.43 -11.44 -3.36
CA HIS A 197 -14.71 -12.39 -2.49
C HIS A 197 -15.20 -13.81 -2.72
N SER A 198 -14.57 -14.79 -2.07
CA SER A 198 -14.84 -16.23 -2.25
C SER A 198 -16.31 -16.66 -2.09
N ALA A 199 -17.11 -15.93 -1.30
CA ALA A 199 -18.54 -16.21 -1.14
C ALA A 199 -19.44 -15.64 -2.27
N VAL A 200 -18.89 -14.95 -3.28
CA VAL A 200 -19.65 -14.45 -4.43
C VAL A 200 -19.66 -15.54 -5.53
N PRO A 201 -20.82 -16.13 -5.89
CA PRO A 201 -20.87 -17.29 -6.77
C PRO A 201 -20.45 -17.04 -8.23
N ASP A 202 -20.77 -15.86 -8.78
CA ASP A 202 -20.42 -15.49 -10.16
C ASP A 202 -19.63 -14.17 -10.18
N MET A 203 -18.37 -14.25 -9.77
CA MET A 203 -17.47 -13.12 -9.80
C MET A 203 -17.23 -12.61 -11.23
N ALA A 204 -17.19 -13.51 -12.21
CA ALA A 204 -16.90 -13.19 -13.60
C ALA A 204 -17.93 -12.23 -14.21
N ALA A 205 -19.22 -12.37 -13.88
CA ALA A 205 -20.24 -11.43 -14.31
C ALA A 205 -19.92 -9.98 -13.89
N HIS A 206 -19.54 -9.77 -12.63
CA HIS A 206 -19.16 -8.45 -12.13
C HIS A 206 -17.87 -7.91 -12.77
N LEU A 207 -16.89 -8.78 -13.02
CA LEU A 207 -15.61 -8.39 -13.62
C LEU A 207 -15.76 -7.94 -15.09
N ARG A 208 -16.66 -8.58 -15.85
CA ARG A 208 -16.92 -8.20 -17.26
C ARG A 208 -17.58 -6.83 -17.41
N GLU A 209 -18.18 -6.30 -16.36
CA GLU A 209 -18.78 -4.96 -16.34
C GLU A 209 -17.82 -3.88 -15.81
N ALA A 210 -16.75 -4.28 -15.13
CA ALA A 210 -15.82 -3.38 -14.48
C ALA A 210 -14.92 -2.64 -15.49
N ASP A 211 -14.78 -1.33 -15.30
CA ASP A 211 -13.79 -0.52 -16.01
C ASP A 211 -12.39 -0.67 -15.39
N ILE A 212 -12.33 -0.96 -14.08
CA ILE A 212 -11.11 -1.18 -13.32
C ILE A 212 -11.28 -2.44 -12.46
N ILE A 213 -10.34 -3.37 -12.58
CA ILE A 213 -10.26 -4.59 -11.76
C ILE A 213 -9.03 -4.52 -10.87
N ILE A 214 -9.23 -4.66 -9.55
CA ILE A 214 -8.15 -4.78 -8.58
C ILE A 214 -8.14 -6.21 -8.03
N ALA A 215 -7.11 -6.98 -8.36
CA ALA A 215 -6.94 -8.35 -7.88
C ALA A 215 -6.06 -8.35 -6.63
N ALA A 216 -6.64 -8.63 -5.46
CA ALA A 216 -6.03 -8.56 -4.13
C ALA A 216 -6.48 -9.73 -3.23
N ALA A 217 -6.66 -10.91 -3.80
CA ALA A 217 -7.14 -12.11 -3.12
C ALA A 217 -6.01 -13.05 -2.68
N GLY A 218 -4.81 -12.96 -3.28
CA GLY A 218 -3.72 -13.90 -3.01
C GLY A 218 -3.99 -15.29 -3.56
N SER A 219 -4.72 -15.36 -4.68
CA SER A 219 -5.13 -16.59 -5.37
C SER A 219 -4.60 -16.56 -6.79
N PRO A 220 -3.46 -17.24 -7.07
CA PRO A 220 -2.80 -17.16 -8.37
C PRO A 220 -3.70 -17.54 -9.56
N GLY A 221 -3.67 -16.72 -10.62
CA GLY A 221 -4.43 -16.96 -11.86
C GLY A 221 -5.96 -16.88 -11.69
N LEU A 222 -6.45 -16.22 -10.63
CA LEU A 222 -7.88 -16.05 -10.39
C LEU A 222 -8.57 -15.20 -11.47
N ILE A 223 -7.88 -14.17 -11.97
CA ILE A 223 -8.42 -13.28 -13.00
C ILE A 223 -7.89 -13.74 -14.36
N THR A 224 -8.78 -14.24 -15.20
CA THR A 224 -8.50 -14.72 -16.56
C THR A 224 -9.02 -13.74 -17.62
N LYS A 225 -8.49 -13.84 -18.84
CA LYS A 225 -8.87 -12.98 -19.98
C LYS A 225 -10.38 -12.87 -20.23
N ASP A 226 -11.14 -13.95 -20.11
CA ASP A 226 -12.59 -13.98 -20.39
C ASP A 226 -13.45 -13.26 -19.33
N MET A 227 -12.85 -12.93 -18.18
CA MET A 227 -13.50 -12.15 -17.12
C MET A 227 -13.29 -10.64 -17.29
N VAL A 228 -12.41 -10.21 -18.20
CA VAL A 228 -11.97 -8.80 -18.29
C VAL A 228 -12.67 -8.10 -19.45
N LYS A 229 -13.31 -6.97 -19.14
CA LYS A 229 -13.86 -6.07 -20.16
C LYS A 229 -12.74 -5.55 -21.09
N PRO A 230 -12.89 -5.61 -22.42
CA PRO A 230 -11.93 -5.02 -23.34
C PRO A 230 -11.62 -3.56 -23.03
N GLY A 231 -10.34 -3.24 -22.88
CA GLY A 231 -9.86 -1.90 -22.54
C GLY A 231 -9.90 -1.56 -21.04
N ALA A 232 -10.31 -2.47 -20.15
CA ALA A 232 -10.30 -2.22 -18.71
C ALA A 232 -8.87 -2.08 -18.15
N ALA A 233 -8.75 -1.37 -17.03
CA ALA A 233 -7.51 -1.35 -16.25
C ALA A 233 -7.48 -2.54 -15.28
N VAL A 234 -6.36 -3.24 -15.21
CA VAL A 234 -6.18 -4.40 -14.32
C VAL A 234 -4.96 -4.19 -13.43
N VAL A 235 -5.18 -4.22 -12.12
CA VAL A 235 -4.13 -4.06 -11.10
C VAL A 235 -3.96 -5.38 -10.34
N ALA A 236 -2.79 -5.98 -10.48
CA ALA A 236 -2.36 -7.16 -9.75
C ALA A 236 -1.69 -6.75 -8.43
N ALA A 237 -2.46 -6.74 -7.35
CA ALA A 237 -1.98 -6.44 -6.00
C ALA A 237 -1.75 -7.70 -5.15
N GLY A 238 -2.45 -8.79 -5.43
CA GLY A 238 -2.27 -10.09 -4.78
C GLY A 238 -1.08 -10.84 -5.37
N ILE A 239 -0.15 -11.23 -4.48
CA ILE A 239 1.03 -12.01 -4.81
C ILE A 239 1.17 -13.16 -3.82
N THR A 240 1.30 -14.36 -4.33
CA THR A 240 1.51 -15.58 -3.53
C THR A 240 2.91 -16.11 -3.74
N ARG A 241 3.65 -16.31 -2.64
CA ARG A 241 5.01 -16.86 -2.69
C ARG A 241 4.96 -18.38 -2.69
N LYS A 242 5.54 -19.00 -3.74
CA LYS A 242 5.72 -20.45 -3.84
C LYS A 242 7.21 -20.77 -4.00
N GLY A 243 7.88 -21.02 -2.88
CA GLY A 243 9.34 -21.13 -2.82
C GLY A 243 10.03 -19.82 -3.22
N LYS A 244 10.79 -19.85 -4.33
CA LYS A 244 11.46 -18.67 -4.90
C LYS A 244 10.62 -17.91 -5.93
N LYS A 245 9.44 -18.42 -6.32
CA LYS A 245 8.58 -17.79 -7.33
C LYS A 245 7.51 -16.92 -6.65
N LEU A 246 7.24 -15.77 -7.25
CA LEU A 246 6.09 -14.93 -6.94
C LEU A 246 5.04 -15.16 -8.02
N LEU A 247 3.86 -15.60 -7.61
CA LEU A 247 2.72 -15.86 -8.48
C LEU A 247 1.70 -14.73 -8.32
N SER A 248 1.07 -14.31 -9.41
CA SER A 248 0.10 -13.22 -9.43
C SER A 248 -1.32 -13.74 -9.46
N ASP A 249 -2.26 -13.00 -8.85
CA ASP A 249 -3.69 -13.23 -8.99
C ASP A 249 -4.21 -13.09 -10.43
N VAL A 250 -3.46 -12.41 -11.31
CA VAL A 250 -3.85 -12.12 -12.69
C VAL A 250 -3.06 -13.01 -13.64
N ASP A 251 -3.77 -13.67 -14.55
CA ASP A 251 -3.17 -14.50 -15.61
C ASP A 251 -2.46 -13.63 -16.67
N GLU A 252 -1.47 -14.19 -17.37
CA GLU A 252 -0.68 -13.47 -18.38
C GLU A 252 -1.52 -13.10 -19.60
N ASP A 253 -2.52 -13.91 -19.95
CA ASP A 253 -3.40 -13.71 -21.11
C ASP A 253 -4.33 -12.48 -20.99
N VAL A 254 -4.50 -11.94 -19.78
CA VAL A 254 -5.26 -10.71 -19.52
C VAL A 254 -4.63 -9.50 -20.23
N ALA A 255 -3.33 -9.53 -20.47
CA ALA A 255 -2.65 -8.49 -21.23
C ALA A 255 -3.15 -8.37 -22.67
N GLU A 256 -3.80 -9.40 -23.24
CA GLU A 256 -4.34 -9.35 -24.60
C GLU A 256 -5.65 -8.55 -24.71
N VAL A 257 -6.30 -8.25 -23.59
CA VAL A 257 -7.63 -7.60 -23.55
C VAL A 257 -7.66 -6.31 -22.73
N ALA A 258 -6.78 -6.18 -21.74
CA ALA A 258 -6.69 -4.99 -20.90
C ALA A 258 -6.26 -3.75 -21.70
N GLY A 259 -6.72 -2.57 -21.27
CA GLY A 259 -6.20 -1.28 -21.74
C GLY A 259 -5.00 -0.82 -20.90
N TRP A 260 -5.00 -1.15 -19.61
CA TRP A 260 -3.91 -0.92 -18.68
C TRP A 260 -3.66 -2.16 -17.84
N ILE A 261 -2.41 -2.50 -17.56
CA ILE A 261 -2.08 -3.61 -16.67
C ILE A 261 -0.84 -3.31 -15.84
N THR A 262 -0.86 -3.63 -14.54
CA THR A 262 0.38 -3.63 -13.75
C THR A 262 1.23 -4.85 -14.07
N PRO A 263 2.57 -4.73 -14.16
CA PRO A 263 3.42 -5.90 -14.28
C PRO A 263 3.42 -6.71 -12.97
N ARG A 264 3.62 -8.04 -13.09
CA ARG A 264 3.70 -8.97 -11.95
C ARG A 264 4.72 -8.51 -10.90
N ILE A 265 5.90 -8.07 -11.35
CA ILE A 265 6.97 -7.55 -10.50
C ILE A 265 7.18 -6.09 -10.89
N GLY A 266 7.30 -5.23 -9.88
CA GLY A 266 7.46 -3.79 -10.11
C GLY A 266 6.14 -3.04 -10.37
N GLY A 267 4.99 -3.69 -10.13
CA GLY A 267 3.67 -3.05 -10.12
C GLY A 267 3.39 -2.39 -8.76
N VAL A 268 2.51 -2.99 -7.96
CA VAL A 268 2.02 -2.40 -6.71
C VAL A 268 3.09 -2.34 -5.60
N GLY A 269 3.94 -3.36 -5.47
CA GLY A 269 4.90 -3.49 -4.35
C GLY A 269 5.82 -2.27 -4.12
N PRO A 270 6.53 -1.74 -5.14
CA PRO A 270 7.34 -0.52 -4.98
C PRO A 270 6.55 0.70 -4.49
N MET A 271 5.28 0.81 -4.91
CA MET A 271 4.42 1.91 -4.51
C MET A 271 4.04 1.85 -3.04
N THR A 272 3.89 0.66 -2.46
CA THR A 272 3.65 0.51 -1.02
C THR A 272 4.78 1.15 -0.21
N VAL A 273 6.04 0.94 -0.60
CA VAL A 273 7.19 1.56 0.08
C VAL A 273 7.24 3.07 -0.17
N ALA A 274 6.99 3.52 -1.39
CA ALA A 274 6.94 4.96 -1.69
C ALA A 274 5.87 5.69 -0.88
N MET A 275 4.70 5.08 -0.68
CA MET A 275 3.61 5.65 0.11
C MET A 275 3.90 5.67 1.61
N LEU A 276 4.65 4.68 2.12
CA LEU A 276 5.15 4.71 3.49
C LEU A 276 6.04 5.95 3.71
N MET A 277 6.97 6.21 2.78
CA MET A 277 7.83 7.39 2.82
C MET A 277 7.03 8.69 2.70
N GLU A 278 6.03 8.74 1.81
CA GLU A 278 5.13 9.88 1.68
C GLU A 278 4.41 10.16 3.00
N ASN A 279 3.84 9.12 3.64
CA ASN A 279 3.16 9.26 4.93
C ASN A 279 4.11 9.80 6.01
N THR A 280 5.36 9.33 6.07
CA THR A 280 6.37 9.84 7.01
C THR A 280 6.67 11.32 6.77
N VAL A 281 6.92 11.72 5.53
CA VAL A 281 7.19 13.13 5.19
C VAL A 281 5.97 14.00 5.47
N MET A 282 4.77 13.51 5.19
CA MET A 282 3.52 14.21 5.50
C MET A 282 3.28 14.34 7.01
N ALA A 283 3.67 13.36 7.83
CA ALA A 283 3.61 13.47 9.28
C ALA A 283 4.58 14.54 9.78
N ALA A 284 5.83 14.54 9.29
CA ALA A 284 6.82 15.56 9.63
C ALA A 284 6.40 16.97 9.23
N ARG A 285 5.68 17.13 8.11
CA ARG A 285 5.10 18.42 7.70
C ARG A 285 4.06 18.95 8.66
N ARG A 286 3.33 18.11 9.39
CA ARG A 286 2.29 18.56 10.35
C ARG A 286 2.88 19.04 11.67
N ARG A 287 4.14 18.68 11.95
CA ARG A 287 4.89 19.14 13.14
C ARG A 287 5.26 20.63 13.04
N VAL A 288 5.28 21.21 11.84
CA VAL A 288 5.59 22.61 11.55
C VAL A 288 4.38 23.41 11.07
#